data_AF-A0A7Y7P486-F1
#
_entry.id   AF-A0A7Y7P486-F1
#
_cell.length_a   1.000
_cell.length_b   1.000
_cell.length_c   1.000
_cell.angle_alpha   90.00
_cell.angle_beta   90.00
_cell.angle_gamma   90.00
#
_symmetry.space_group_name_H-M   'P 1'
#
loop_
_entity.id
_entity.type
_entity.pdbx_description
1 polymer ?
#
loop_
_entity_poly.entity_id
_entity_poly.type
_entity_poly.pdbx_seq_one_letter_code
_entity_poly.pdbx_strand_id
1 'polypeptide(L)'
;MKKLIISLALLAITSTAICQSKQNIQASIEGYKLTDTIQIDDLLRIGELSLNTKEYSIVSFGLVFMGGVFLTEFKSNSNKLTDEMKNALTDLKTKNIKTIKICFENITIAIPPSKRSNIGALIYRVKIK
;
A
#
# COMPACT_ATOMS: atom_id res chain seq x y z
N MET A 1 -32.87 49.57 37.17
CA MET A 1 -31.59 48.85 37.44
C MET A 1 -31.92 47.36 37.42
N LYS A 2 -31.35 46.44 36.63
CA LYS A 2 -30.16 46.37 35.77
C LYS A 2 -30.52 45.55 34.52
N LYS A 3 -29.92 45.91 33.38
CA LYS A 3 -29.94 45.19 32.10
C LYS A 3 -29.20 43.85 32.28
N LEU A 4 -29.71 42.75 31.73
CA LEU A 4 -28.89 41.57 31.45
C LEU A 4 -28.69 41.42 29.94
N ILE A 5 -27.43 41.16 29.60
CA ILE A 5 -26.79 41.35 28.32
C ILE A 5 -26.95 40.09 27.46
N ILE A 6 -27.27 40.31 26.19
CA ILE A 6 -27.20 39.37 25.07
C ILE A 6 -25.73 38.97 24.85
N SER A 7 -25.44 37.67 24.68
CA SER A 7 -24.54 37.11 23.63
C SER A 7 -24.17 35.66 23.97
N LEU A 8 -24.53 34.68 23.14
CA LEU A 8 -23.82 34.27 21.91
C LEU A 8 -22.66 33.32 22.24
N ALA A 9 -22.90 32.01 22.10
CA ALA A 9 -21.94 31.08 21.52
C ALA A 9 -22.68 29.81 21.09
N LEU A 10 -23.18 29.88 19.86
CA LEU A 10 -23.43 28.74 19.00
C LEU A 10 -22.24 27.77 19.15
N LEU A 11 -22.44 26.57 19.72
CA LEU A 11 -21.43 25.52 19.62
C LEU A 11 -21.37 25.12 18.15
N ALA A 12 -20.56 25.86 17.39
CA ALA A 12 -19.96 25.36 16.18
C ALA A 12 -19.21 24.11 16.59
N ILE A 13 -19.80 22.94 16.31
CA ILE A 13 -19.01 21.74 16.12
C ILE A 13 -18.22 22.05 14.86
N THR A 14 -17.07 22.68 15.04
CA THR A 14 -16.08 22.80 13.99
C THR A 14 -15.85 21.37 13.55
N SER A 15 -16.23 21.07 12.31
CA SER A 15 -15.68 19.94 11.59
C SER A 15 -14.18 20.16 11.55
N THR A 16 -13.48 19.74 12.61
CA THR A 16 -12.08 19.43 12.48
C THR A 16 -12.08 18.22 11.56
N ALA A 17 -12.10 18.48 10.26
CA ALA A 17 -11.22 17.76 9.37
C ALA A 17 -9.86 17.88 10.06
N ILE A 18 -9.57 16.92 10.95
CA ILE A 18 -8.24 16.68 11.42
C ILE A 18 -7.56 16.29 10.11
N CYS A 19 -7.00 17.32 9.47
CA CYS A 19 -5.87 17.22 8.59
C CYS A 19 -4.80 16.62 9.49
N GLN A 20 -4.94 15.31 9.75
CA GLN A 20 -3.91 14.52 10.40
C GLN A 20 -2.72 14.75 9.51
N SER A 21 -1.70 15.34 10.13
CA SER A 21 -0.39 15.63 9.57
C SER A 21 -0.11 14.74 8.38
N LYS A 22 0.37 15.33 7.27
CA LYS A 22 0.97 14.62 6.15
C LYS A 22 2.20 13.81 6.62
N GLN A 23 2.01 12.82 7.49
CA GLN A 23 2.94 11.74 7.66
C GLN A 23 3.03 11.11 6.27
N ASN A 24 4.24 11.11 5.73
CA ASN A 24 4.53 10.53 4.43
C ASN A 24 4.47 9.01 4.60
N ILE A 25 3.26 8.46 4.67
CA ILE A 25 3.03 7.01 4.82
C ILE A 25 3.48 6.35 3.53
N GLN A 26 4.44 5.45 3.62
CA GLN A 26 5.00 4.75 2.47
C GLN A 26 4.98 3.26 2.70
N ALA A 27 4.59 2.53 1.67
CA ALA A 27 4.70 1.08 1.62
C ALA A 27 6.07 0.66 1.08
N SER A 28 6.59 -0.45 1.57
CA SER A 28 7.86 -1.04 1.15
C SER A 28 7.82 -2.56 1.19
N ILE A 29 8.81 -3.20 0.55
CA ILE A 29 9.17 -4.58 0.86
C ILE A 29 10.34 -4.49 1.84
N GLU A 30 10.23 -5.16 2.98
CA GLU A 30 11.25 -5.08 4.02
C GLU A 30 12.64 -5.49 3.47
N GLY A 31 13.65 -4.67 3.76
CA GLY A 31 15.02 -4.90 3.31
C GLY A 31 15.35 -4.39 1.89
N TYR A 32 14.38 -3.83 1.15
CA TYR A 32 14.61 -3.32 -0.21
C TYR A 32 14.24 -1.84 -0.36
N LYS A 33 15.11 -1.10 -1.05
CA LYS A 33 14.84 0.27 -1.55
C LYS A 33 14.17 0.19 -2.92
N LEU A 34 13.44 1.25 -3.29
CA LEU A 34 12.77 1.36 -4.60
C LEU A 34 13.69 1.19 -5.82
N THR A 35 14.97 1.52 -5.65
CA THR A 35 16.01 1.40 -6.69
C THR A 35 16.57 -0.01 -6.81
N ASP A 36 16.31 -0.87 -5.83
CA ASP A 36 16.89 -2.21 -5.78
C ASP A 36 16.24 -3.13 -6.80
N THR A 37 16.97 -4.17 -7.18
CA THR A 37 16.43 -5.28 -7.96
C THR A 37 16.27 -6.48 -7.03
N ILE A 38 15.01 -6.87 -6.80
CA ILE A 38 14.65 -7.96 -5.88
C ILE A 38 14.86 -9.29 -6.60
N GLN A 39 15.52 -10.27 -5.98
CA GLN A 39 15.50 -11.64 -6.51
C GLN A 39 14.10 -12.22 -6.34
N ILE A 40 13.60 -12.94 -7.35
CA ILE A 40 12.27 -13.56 -7.26
C ILE A 40 12.11 -14.47 -6.04
N ASP A 41 13.17 -15.19 -5.65
CA ASP A 41 13.14 -16.05 -4.47
C ASP A 41 13.01 -15.27 -3.16
N ASP A 42 13.63 -14.10 -3.07
CA ASP A 42 13.48 -13.22 -1.92
C ASP A 42 12.07 -12.63 -1.86
N LEU A 43 11.51 -12.23 -3.00
CA LEU A 43 10.13 -11.73 -3.08
C LEU A 43 9.12 -12.79 -2.61
N LEU A 44 9.30 -14.04 -3.06
CA LEU A 44 8.46 -15.17 -2.66
C LEU A 44 8.61 -15.51 -1.17
N ARG A 45 9.81 -15.34 -0.62
CA ARG A 45 10.12 -15.59 0.80
C ARG A 45 9.57 -14.52 1.73
N ILE A 46 9.72 -13.24 1.39
CA ILE A 46 9.20 -12.13 2.20
C ILE A 46 7.68 -12.10 2.10
N GLY A 47 7.16 -12.07 0.87
CA GLY A 47 5.75 -12.26 0.60
C GLY A 47 4.80 -11.25 1.27
N GLU A 48 5.28 -10.11 1.76
CA GLU A 48 4.44 -9.09 2.39
C GLU A 48 4.96 -7.67 2.22
N LEU A 49 4.03 -6.71 2.27
CA LEU A 49 4.30 -5.28 2.29
C LEU A 49 4.34 -4.78 3.75
N SER A 50 5.22 -3.83 4.00
CA SER A 50 5.38 -3.11 5.25
C SER A 50 5.09 -1.63 5.09
N LEU A 51 4.84 -0.93 6.20
CA LEU A 51 4.73 0.52 6.24
C LEU A 51 5.90 1.10 7.03
N ASN A 52 6.29 2.34 6.70
CA ASN A 52 7.27 3.10 7.47
C ASN A 52 6.76 3.59 8.85
N THR A 53 5.53 3.23 9.22
CA THR A 53 4.91 3.53 10.51
C THR A 53 4.11 2.32 10.99
N LYS A 54 4.01 2.15 12.31
CA LYS A 54 3.21 1.11 12.96
C LYS A 54 1.79 1.58 13.33
N GLU A 55 1.48 2.85 13.08
CA GLU A 55 0.18 3.45 13.42
C GLU A 55 -0.97 2.93 12.54
N TYR A 56 -0.63 2.38 11.37
CA TYR A 56 -1.58 1.89 10.38
C TYR A 56 -1.21 0.47 9.95
N SER A 57 -2.15 -0.20 9.29
CA SER A 57 -1.93 -1.53 8.70
C SER A 57 -2.42 -1.55 7.26
N ILE A 58 -1.70 -2.28 6.39
CA ILE A 58 -2.15 -2.54 5.02
C ILE A 58 -3.26 -3.57 5.07
N VAL A 59 -4.40 -3.25 4.45
CA VAL A 59 -5.59 -4.11 4.40
C VAL A 59 -5.89 -4.66 3.03
N SER A 60 -5.35 -4.05 1.97
CA SER A 60 -5.44 -4.61 0.62
C SER A 60 -4.45 -3.96 -0.33
N PHE A 61 -4.13 -4.68 -1.40
CA PHE A 61 -3.38 -4.16 -2.55
C PHE A 61 -3.67 -4.99 -3.80
N GLY A 62 -3.40 -4.42 -4.97
CA GLY A 62 -3.30 -5.11 -6.25
C GLY A 62 -1.85 -5.41 -6.62
N LEU A 63 -1.57 -6.52 -7.31
CA LEU A 63 -0.27 -6.83 -7.89
C LEU A 63 -0.39 -6.94 -9.41
N VAL A 64 0.43 -6.19 -10.13
CA VAL A 64 0.46 -6.15 -11.60
C VAL A 64 1.87 -6.45 -12.10
N PHE A 65 1.98 -7.33 -13.09
CA PHE A 65 3.22 -7.60 -13.81
C PHE A 65 3.36 -6.65 -15.01
N MET A 66 4.40 -5.83 -14.99
CA MET A 66 4.71 -4.85 -16.02
C MET A 66 5.79 -5.42 -16.95
N GLY A 67 5.36 -6.02 -18.06
CA GLY A 67 6.25 -6.56 -19.08
C GLY A 67 5.55 -7.51 -20.04
N GLY A 68 4.92 -6.97 -21.10
CA GLY A 68 4.20 -7.71 -22.14
C GLY A 68 2.76 -7.23 -22.35
N VAL A 69 2.03 -7.87 -23.28
CA VAL A 69 0.63 -7.53 -23.66
C VAL A 69 -0.39 -7.93 -22.57
N PHE A 70 0.04 -8.67 -21.54
CA PHE A 70 -0.83 -9.15 -20.46
C PHE A 70 -0.64 -8.29 -19.21
N LEU A 71 -1.65 -7.46 -18.92
CA LEU A 71 -1.89 -6.92 -17.60
C LEU A 71 -2.76 -7.92 -16.85
N THR A 72 -2.14 -8.77 -16.03
CA THR A 72 -2.87 -9.59 -15.06
C THR A 72 -2.79 -8.89 -13.72
N GLU A 73 -3.95 -8.47 -13.21
CA GLU A 73 -4.11 -7.86 -11.89
C GLU A 73 -4.54 -8.93 -10.89
N PHE A 74 -3.77 -9.11 -9.83
CA PHE A 74 -4.11 -9.96 -8.70
C PHE A 74 -4.50 -9.09 -7.51
N LYS A 75 -5.41 -9.54 -6.63
CA LYS A 75 -5.83 -8.79 -5.44
C LYS A 75 -5.50 -9.52 -4.15
N SER A 76 -5.05 -8.78 -3.16
CA SER A 76 -4.89 -9.26 -1.77
C SER A 76 -5.76 -8.44 -0.84
N ASN A 77 -6.38 -9.12 0.13
CA ASN A 77 -7.16 -8.53 1.23
C ASN A 77 -6.35 -8.52 2.54
N SER A 78 -5.02 -8.47 2.44
CA SER A 78 -4.09 -8.40 3.56
C SER A 78 -2.83 -7.64 3.13
N ASN A 79 -1.83 -7.58 4.00
CA ASN A 79 -0.49 -7.10 3.64
C ASN A 79 0.36 -8.17 2.91
N LYS A 80 -0.15 -9.41 2.75
CA LYS A 80 0.60 -10.55 2.21
C LYS A 80 0.25 -10.87 0.76
N LEU A 81 1.19 -11.44 0.02
CA LEU A 81 0.96 -12.08 -1.28
C LEU A 81 0.03 -13.29 -1.10
N THR A 82 -0.96 -13.40 -1.97
CA THR A 82 -1.83 -14.59 -2.04
C THR A 82 -1.11 -15.77 -2.69
N ASP A 83 -1.63 -16.98 -2.53
CA ASP A 83 -1.07 -18.15 -3.20
C ASP A 83 -1.16 -18.03 -4.73
N GLU A 84 -2.22 -17.41 -5.25
CA GLU A 84 -2.34 -17.11 -6.67
C GLU A 84 -1.21 -16.19 -7.17
N MET A 85 -0.90 -15.12 -6.42
CA MET A 85 0.23 -14.24 -6.74
C MET A 85 1.57 -14.98 -6.70
N LYS A 86 1.78 -15.83 -5.69
CA LYS A 86 3.01 -16.64 -5.55
C LYS A 86 3.17 -17.65 -6.68
N ASN A 87 2.08 -18.28 -7.08
CA ASN A 87 2.06 -19.20 -8.22
C ASN A 87 2.39 -18.44 -9.51
N ALA A 88 1.74 -17.31 -9.75
CA ALA A 88 1.99 -16.48 -10.93
C ALA A 88 3.44 -15.96 -10.99
N LEU A 89 4.02 -15.56 -9.84
CA LEU A 89 5.44 -15.22 -9.74
C LEU A 89 6.32 -16.43 -10.08
N THR A 90 6.03 -17.60 -9.50
CA THR A 90 6.77 -18.85 -9.76
C THR A 90 6.74 -19.23 -11.25
N ASP A 91 5.60 -19.05 -11.91
CA ASP A 91 5.44 -19.29 -13.34
C ASP A 91 6.31 -18.36 -14.20
N LEU A 92 6.73 -17.19 -13.70
CA LEU A 92 7.68 -16.35 -14.42
C LEU A 92 9.05 -17.02 -14.57
N LYS A 93 9.45 -17.89 -13.63
CA LYS A 93 10.73 -18.61 -13.68
C LYS A 93 10.81 -19.59 -14.84
N THR A 94 9.67 -20.16 -15.24
CA THR A 94 9.60 -21.11 -16.36
C THR A 94 9.65 -20.37 -17.70
N LYS A 95 9.31 -19.08 -17.72
CA LYS A 95 9.41 -18.23 -18.90
C LYS A 95 10.86 -17.82 -19.16
N ASN A 96 11.21 -17.51 -20.41
CA ASN A 96 12.54 -17.00 -20.79
C ASN A 96 12.69 -15.50 -20.47
N ILE A 97 12.21 -15.08 -19.30
CA ILE A 97 12.24 -13.70 -18.82
C ILE A 97 13.42 -13.58 -17.84
N LYS A 98 14.32 -12.62 -18.07
CA LYS A 98 15.44 -12.35 -17.16
C LYS A 98 15.04 -11.42 -16.03
N THR A 99 14.28 -10.38 -16.35
CA THR A 99 13.83 -9.35 -15.41
C THR A 99 12.43 -8.89 -15.78
N ILE A 100 11.65 -8.50 -14.77
CA ILE A 100 10.33 -7.90 -14.95
C ILE A 100 10.17 -6.72 -13.99
N LYS A 101 9.26 -5.79 -14.29
CA LYS A 101 8.80 -4.81 -13.30
C LYS A 101 7.50 -5.30 -12.70
N ILE A 102 7.31 -5.13 -11.39
CA ILE A 102 6.04 -5.37 -10.74
C ILE A 102 5.54 -4.08 -10.12
N CYS A 103 4.23 -3.89 -10.11
CA CYS A 103 3.56 -2.78 -9.46
C CYS A 103 2.61 -3.33 -8.39
N PHE A 104 2.81 -2.94 -7.15
CA PHE A 104 1.79 -3.03 -6.12
C PHE A 104 0.96 -1.77 -6.20
N GLU A 105 -0.31 -1.87 -6.56
CA GLU A 105 -1.19 -0.73 -6.76
C GLU A 105 -2.36 -0.76 -5.77
N ASN A 106 -3.09 0.36 -5.69
CA ASN A 106 -4.26 0.48 -4.83
C ASN A 106 -3.99 0.08 -3.37
N ILE A 107 -2.79 0.39 -2.87
CA ILE A 107 -2.37 0.01 -1.52
C ILE A 107 -3.26 0.76 -0.53
N THR A 108 -4.10 0.01 0.17
CA THR A 108 -5.09 0.56 1.09
C THR A 108 -4.69 0.25 2.52
N ILE A 109 -4.74 1.26 3.37
CA ILE A 109 -4.45 1.15 4.81
C ILE A 109 -5.72 1.34 5.65
N ALA A 110 -5.75 0.71 6.82
CA ALA A 110 -6.70 1.03 7.86
C ALA A 110 -6.19 2.20 8.72
N ILE A 111 -7.02 3.23 8.85
CA ILE A 111 -6.81 4.39 9.70
C ILE A 111 -7.80 4.32 10.85
N PRO A 112 -7.36 4.14 12.11
CA PRO A 112 -8.25 4.17 13.26
C PRO A 112 -9.10 5.44 13.32
N PRO A 113 -10.37 5.38 13.77
CA PRO A 113 -11.03 4.19 14.33
C PRO A 113 -11.60 3.21 13.29
N SER A 114 -11.96 3.63 12.07
CA SER A 114 -12.55 2.72 11.05
C SER A 114 -12.45 3.25 9.61
N LYS A 115 -11.54 4.20 9.35
CA LYS A 115 -11.36 4.77 8.02
C LYS A 115 -10.42 3.92 7.19
N ARG A 116 -10.54 4.01 5.87
CA ARG A 116 -9.57 3.46 4.92
C ARG A 116 -9.04 4.57 4.04
N SER A 117 -7.78 4.47 3.64
CA SER A 117 -7.18 5.39 2.69
C SER A 117 -6.28 4.65 1.72
N ASN A 118 -6.27 5.09 0.47
CA ASN A 118 -5.34 4.63 -0.54
C ASN A 118 -4.07 5.50 -0.47
N ILE A 119 -2.90 4.85 -0.40
CA ILE A 119 -1.59 5.53 -0.30
C ILE A 119 -0.78 5.44 -1.59
N GLY A 120 -1.38 4.98 -2.68
CA GLY A 120 -0.81 4.94 -4.01
C GLY A 120 -0.28 3.57 -4.43
N ALA A 121 0.88 3.60 -5.08
CA ALA A 121 1.48 2.44 -5.73
C ALA A 121 3.00 2.36 -5.47
N LEU A 122 3.54 1.15 -5.61
CA LEU A 122 4.91 0.79 -5.31
C LEU A 122 5.46 -0.10 -6.43
N ILE A 123 6.53 0.33 -7.10
CA ILE A 123 7.10 -0.37 -8.26
C ILE A 123 8.49 -0.89 -7.91
N TYR A 124 8.75 -2.16 -8.22
CA TYR A 124 10.07 -2.78 -8.13
C TYR A 124 10.49 -3.44 -9.43
N ARG A 125 11.81 -3.52 -9.65
CA ARG A 125 12.39 -4.44 -10.62
C ARG A 125 12.64 -5.77 -9.92
N VAL A 126 12.23 -6.87 -10.55
CA VAL A 126 12.44 -8.23 -10.07
C VAL A 126 13.33 -8.96 -11.07
N LYS A 127 14.40 -9.57 -10.56
CA LYS A 127 15.26 -10.49 -11.30
C LYS A 127 14.69 -11.91 -11.17
N ILE A 128 14.52 -12.57 -12.31
CA ILE A 128 13.92 -13.91 -12.42
C ILE A 128 15.01 -14.98 -12.64
N LYS A 129 16.02 -14.68 -13.47
CA LYS A 129 17.18 -15.54 -13.77
C LYS A 129 18.46 -14.70 -13.75
#